data_AF-A0A2X1KK16-F1
#
_entry.id   AF-A0A2X1KK16-F1
#
_cell.length_a   1.000
_cell.length_b   1.000
_cell.length_c   1.000
_cell.angle_alpha   90.00
_cell.angle_beta   90.00
_cell.angle_gamma   90.00
#
_symmetry.space_group_name_H-M   'P 1'
#
loop_
_entity.id
_entity.type
_entity.pdbx_description
1 polymer ?
#
loop_
_entity_poly.entity_id
_entity_poly.type
_entity_poly.pdbx_seq_one_letter_code
_entity_poly.pdbx_strand_id
1 'polypeptide(L)'
;MKRSISFRPTLLALVLATNFPVAHAAVPKDMLVIGKAADPQTLDPAVTIDNNDWTVTYPSYQRLVQYKTDGDKGSTDVEGDLASSWKASDDQKEWTFTLKDNAKFADGTPVTAEAVKLSFERLLKIGQGPAEAFPKDLKIDAPDEHTVKFTLSQPFAPFLYTLANDGASIINPAVLKEHAADDARGFLAQNTAGSGPFMLKS
;
A
#
# COMPACT_ATOMS: atom_id res chain seq x y z
N MET A 1 97.09 13.28 -11.75
CA MET A 1 96.18 13.74 -12.82
C MET A 1 94.85 12.99 -12.69
N LYS A 2 93.74 13.73 -12.78
CA LYS A 2 92.33 13.36 -13.00
C LYS A 2 91.48 12.83 -11.82
N ARG A 3 90.35 13.53 -11.66
CA ARG A 3 89.21 13.39 -10.74
C ARG A 3 88.19 12.38 -11.30
N SER A 4 87.36 11.77 -10.44
CA SER A 4 85.89 11.91 -10.50
C SER A 4 85.21 11.29 -9.27
N ILE A 5 84.13 11.94 -8.82
CA ILE A 5 83.23 11.57 -7.73
C ILE A 5 82.05 10.80 -8.34
N SER A 6 81.49 9.81 -7.64
CA SER A 6 80.10 9.40 -7.89
C SER A 6 79.44 8.81 -6.64
N PHE A 7 78.38 9.50 -6.24
CA PHE A 7 77.36 9.19 -5.23
C PHE A 7 76.33 8.24 -5.86
N ARG A 8 75.81 7.22 -5.14
CA ARG A 8 74.43 6.75 -5.37
C ARG A 8 73.76 6.21 -4.11
N PRO A 9 72.43 6.43 -3.97
CA PRO A 9 71.73 6.53 -2.69
C PRO A 9 70.85 5.31 -2.37
N THR A 10 70.55 5.11 -1.10
CA THR A 10 69.60 4.12 -0.60
C THR A 10 68.17 4.59 -0.85
N LEU A 11 67.37 3.83 -1.62
CA LEU A 11 65.94 4.08 -1.80
C LEU A 11 65.17 3.50 -0.61
N LEU A 12 64.41 4.35 0.08
CA LEU A 12 63.42 3.99 1.10
C LEU A 12 62.04 4.02 0.43
N ALA A 13 61.35 2.87 0.33
CA ALA A 13 59.99 2.80 -0.19
C ALA A 13 58.99 3.13 0.92
N LEU A 14 58.27 4.25 0.78
CA LEU A 14 57.22 4.69 1.71
C LEU A 14 55.88 4.09 1.25
N VAL A 15 55.34 3.13 2.01
CA VAL A 15 53.97 2.61 1.78
C VAL A 15 52.99 3.59 2.44
N LEU A 16 52.26 4.35 1.63
CA LEU A 16 51.21 5.25 2.09
C LEU A 16 49.89 4.45 2.17
N ALA A 17 49.56 3.92 3.35
CA ALA A 17 48.25 3.32 3.60
C ALA A 17 47.21 4.43 3.76
N THR A 18 46.48 4.75 2.68
CA THR A 18 45.36 5.69 2.73
C THR A 18 44.14 5.00 3.36
N ASN A 19 43.93 5.22 4.65
CA ASN A 19 42.66 4.94 5.32
C ASN A 19 41.62 5.95 4.83
N PHE A 20 40.89 5.62 3.77
CA PHE A 20 39.65 6.32 3.46
C PHE A 20 38.60 5.89 4.48
N PRO A 21 38.04 6.79 5.30
CA PRO A 21 36.88 6.44 6.11
C PRO A 21 35.75 6.09 5.14
N VAL A 22 35.23 4.87 5.25
CA VAL A 22 34.00 4.48 4.56
C VAL A 22 32.90 5.35 5.14
N ALA A 23 32.54 6.42 4.41
CA ALA A 23 31.43 7.28 4.75
C ALA A 23 30.15 6.45 4.65
N HIS A 24 29.68 5.93 5.77
CA HIS A 24 28.32 5.41 5.87
C HIS A 24 27.40 6.64 5.85
N ALA A 25 26.69 6.83 4.75
CA ALA A 25 25.62 7.81 4.71
C ALA A 25 24.64 7.45 5.84
N ALA A 26 24.56 8.32 6.87
CA ALA A 26 23.67 8.09 7.99
C ALA A 26 22.22 8.20 7.47
N VAL A 27 21.45 7.12 7.62
CA VAL A 27 20.01 7.13 7.37
C VAL A 27 19.39 8.13 8.36
N PRO A 28 18.57 9.10 7.92
CA PRO A 28 17.84 9.99 8.81
C PRO A 28 17.08 9.19 9.89
N LYS A 29 16.98 9.72 11.12
CA LYS A 29 16.38 8.99 12.26
C LYS A 29 14.91 8.62 12.05
N ASP A 30 14.24 9.32 11.14
CA ASP A 30 12.86 9.19 10.71
C ASP A 30 12.71 8.44 9.37
N MET A 31 13.79 7.85 8.86
CA MET A 31 13.80 7.08 7.63
C MET A 31 14.08 5.61 7.91
N LEU A 32 13.16 4.75 7.47
CA LEU A 32 13.38 3.32 7.39
C LEU A 32 13.75 2.95 5.95
N VAL A 33 14.93 2.36 5.75
CA VAL A 33 15.37 1.85 4.44
C VAL A 33 15.11 0.36 4.39
N ILE A 34 14.23 -0.06 3.47
CA ILE A 34 13.90 -1.46 3.22
C ILE A 34 14.47 -1.85 1.86
N GLY A 35 15.38 -2.83 1.84
CA GLY A 35 15.89 -3.39 0.60
C GLY A 35 14.85 -4.31 -0.05
N LYS A 36 14.52 -4.05 -1.31
CA LYS A 36 13.60 -4.90 -2.11
C LYS A 36 14.38 -5.74 -3.11
N ALA A 37 13.90 -6.96 -3.35
CA ALA A 37 14.54 -7.88 -4.29
C ALA A 37 14.29 -7.52 -5.77
N ALA A 38 13.21 -6.79 -6.04
CA ALA A 38 12.83 -6.31 -7.36
C ALA A 38 11.95 -5.07 -7.26
N ASP A 39 11.85 -4.33 -8.36
CA ASP A 39 10.91 -3.22 -8.50
C ASP A 39 9.47 -3.72 -8.42
N PRO A 40 8.54 -2.96 -7.81
CA PRO A 40 7.12 -3.29 -7.88
C PRO A 40 6.62 -3.41 -9.33
N GLN A 41 5.76 -4.38 -9.60
CA GLN A 41 5.17 -4.56 -10.93
C GLN A 41 4.00 -3.60 -11.15
N THR A 42 3.22 -3.35 -10.10
CA THR A 42 2.16 -2.35 -10.10
C THR A 42 1.86 -1.89 -8.66
N LEU A 43 1.36 -0.66 -8.49
CA LEU A 43 0.89 -0.15 -7.20
C LEU A 43 -0.64 -0.02 -7.14
N ASP A 44 -1.33 -0.68 -8.08
CA ASP A 44 -2.78 -0.72 -8.17
C ASP A 44 -3.33 -1.87 -7.33
N PRO A 45 -4.05 -1.59 -6.22
CA PRO A 45 -4.58 -2.63 -5.34
C PRO A 45 -5.64 -3.52 -6.02
N ALA A 46 -6.25 -3.08 -7.14
CA ALA A 46 -7.19 -3.92 -7.88
C ALA A 46 -6.51 -4.89 -8.87
N VAL A 47 -5.19 -4.87 -8.96
CA VAL A 47 -4.40 -5.67 -9.91
C VAL A 47 -3.33 -6.49 -9.20
N THR A 48 -2.63 -5.91 -8.22
CA THR A 48 -1.50 -6.59 -7.57
C THR A 48 -1.92 -7.77 -6.69
N ILE A 49 -1.12 -8.85 -6.71
CA ILE A 49 -1.35 -10.08 -5.95
C ILE A 49 -0.10 -10.60 -5.23
N ASP A 50 1.00 -9.84 -5.24
CA ASP A 50 2.28 -10.31 -4.74
C ASP A 50 2.81 -9.48 -3.57
N ASN A 51 3.56 -10.16 -2.70
CA ASN A 51 4.07 -9.56 -1.48
C ASN A 51 5.07 -8.41 -1.72
N ASN A 52 5.76 -8.37 -2.87
CA ASN A 52 6.73 -7.32 -3.14
C ASN A 52 6.02 -5.99 -3.38
N ASP A 53 4.94 -5.98 -4.15
CA ASP A 53 4.09 -4.81 -4.37
C ASP A 53 3.37 -4.39 -3.09
N TRP A 54 2.87 -5.37 -2.32
CA TRP A 54 2.16 -5.14 -1.07
C TRP A 54 2.98 -4.42 0.01
N THR A 55 4.31 -4.47 -0.03
CA THR A 55 5.15 -3.63 0.84
C THR A 55 4.94 -2.13 0.65
N VAL A 56 4.41 -1.71 -0.49
CA VAL A 56 4.09 -0.31 -0.82
C VAL A 56 2.60 -0.04 -0.70
N THR A 57 1.73 -0.96 -1.14
CA THR A 57 0.27 -0.71 -1.12
C THR A 57 -0.32 -0.77 0.29
N TYR A 58 0.06 -1.72 1.16
CA TYR A 58 -0.49 -1.78 2.52
C TYR A 58 -0.31 -0.49 3.34
N PRO A 59 0.87 0.16 3.34
CA PRO A 59 1.05 1.43 4.03
C PRO A 59 0.42 2.63 3.32
N SER A 60 0.09 2.49 2.03
CA SER A 60 -0.43 3.59 1.19
C SER A 60 -1.94 3.66 1.10
N TYR A 61 -2.63 2.55 1.35
CA TYR A 61 -4.08 2.44 1.26
C TYR A 61 -4.68 1.85 2.53
N GLN A 62 -5.79 2.46 2.97
CA GLN A 62 -6.63 1.90 4.03
C GLN A 62 -7.78 1.08 3.43
N ARG A 63 -8.34 0.21 4.26
CA ARG A 63 -9.49 -0.67 3.98
C ARG A 63 -10.59 -0.38 4.99
N LEU A 64 -11.77 -0.98 4.83
CA LEU A 64 -12.81 -0.87 5.87
C LEU A 64 -12.35 -1.48 7.19
N VAL A 65 -11.67 -2.61 7.10
CA VAL A 65 -11.14 -3.36 8.23
C VAL A 65 -9.72 -3.82 7.91
N GLN A 66 -8.97 -4.21 8.93
CA GLN A 66 -7.62 -4.73 8.80
C GLN A 66 -7.39 -5.89 9.77
N TYR A 67 -6.38 -6.70 9.48
CA TYR A 67 -5.89 -7.68 10.46
C TYR A 67 -5.18 -6.98 11.61
N LYS A 68 -5.47 -7.44 12.82
CA LYS A 68 -4.82 -6.95 14.04
C LYS A 68 -3.34 -7.31 14.05
N THR A 69 -2.57 -6.44 14.69
CA THR A 69 -1.20 -6.76 15.11
C THR A 69 -1.15 -6.74 16.64
N ASP A 70 -0.89 -7.91 17.24
CA ASP A 70 -0.77 -8.07 18.68
C ASP A 70 0.70 -7.93 19.09
N GLY A 71 1.12 -6.69 19.38
CA GLY A 71 2.52 -6.34 19.61
C GLY A 71 3.32 -6.42 18.31
N ASP A 72 4.28 -7.35 18.24
CA ASP A 72 5.11 -7.56 17.05
C ASP A 72 4.64 -8.74 16.18
N LYS A 73 3.45 -9.29 16.45
CA LYS A 73 2.92 -10.47 15.76
C LYS A 73 1.62 -10.14 15.02
N GLY A 74 1.54 -10.57 13.77
CA GLY A 74 0.28 -10.56 13.03
C GLY A 74 -0.72 -11.53 13.65
N SER A 75 -2.00 -11.13 13.64
CA SER A 75 -3.14 -11.92 14.08
C SER A 75 -4.11 -12.16 12.92
N THR A 76 -4.90 -13.22 13.01
CA THR A 76 -6.02 -13.45 12.07
C THR A 76 -7.29 -12.72 12.50
N ASP A 77 -7.29 -12.10 13.68
CA ASP A 77 -8.39 -11.30 14.15
C ASP A 77 -8.49 -10.00 13.35
N VAL A 78 -9.72 -9.55 13.13
CA VAL A 78 -10.02 -8.34 12.34
C VAL A 78 -10.41 -7.18 13.26
N GLU A 79 -9.97 -5.97 12.91
CA GLU A 79 -10.38 -4.71 13.54
C GLU A 79 -10.73 -3.64 12.50
N GLY A 80 -11.35 -2.55 12.95
CA GLY A 80 -11.76 -1.45 12.08
C GLY A 80 -10.62 -0.52 11.68
N ASP A 81 -10.42 -0.33 10.37
CA ASP A 81 -9.44 0.61 9.81
C ASP A 81 -10.13 1.91 9.39
N LEU A 82 -10.85 1.95 8.25
CA LEU A 82 -11.75 3.07 7.93
C LEU A 82 -13.10 2.96 8.63
N ALA A 83 -13.55 1.75 8.98
CA ALA A 83 -14.81 1.55 9.68
C ALA A 83 -14.64 1.70 11.20
N SER A 84 -15.55 2.40 11.85
CA SER A 84 -15.69 2.44 13.31
C SER A 84 -16.42 1.22 13.85
N SER A 85 -17.34 0.66 13.07
CA SER A 85 -18.15 -0.51 13.44
C SER A 85 -18.77 -1.15 12.20
N TRP A 86 -19.27 -2.37 12.36
CA TRP A 86 -20.05 -3.07 11.34
C TRP A 86 -21.06 -4.04 11.95
N LYS A 87 -22.06 -4.42 11.16
CA LYS A 87 -23.08 -5.41 11.51
C LYS A 87 -23.40 -6.29 10.31
N ALA A 88 -23.49 -7.60 10.54
CA ALA A 88 -24.05 -8.56 9.60
C ALA A 88 -25.53 -8.82 9.89
N SER A 89 -26.33 -9.08 8.85
CA SER A 89 -27.68 -9.61 8.99
C SER A 89 -27.67 -11.07 9.50
N ASP A 90 -28.80 -11.53 10.03
CA ASP A 90 -28.94 -12.89 10.58
C ASP A 90 -28.67 -13.99 9.52
N ASP A 91 -29.01 -13.71 8.25
CA ASP A 91 -28.74 -14.60 7.11
C ASP A 91 -27.33 -14.42 6.52
N GLN A 92 -26.51 -13.52 7.09
CA GLN A 92 -25.14 -13.20 6.67
C GLN A 92 -25.02 -12.71 5.20
N LYS A 93 -26.12 -12.18 4.64
CA LYS A 93 -26.14 -11.66 3.27
C LYS A 93 -25.99 -10.15 3.19
N GLU A 94 -26.28 -9.42 4.26
CA GLU A 94 -26.12 -7.97 4.32
C GLU A 94 -25.07 -7.59 5.35
N TRP A 95 -24.14 -6.74 4.97
CA TRP A 95 -23.13 -6.18 5.87
C TRP A 95 -23.18 -4.67 5.80
N THR A 96 -23.39 -4.02 6.94
CA THR A 96 -23.41 -2.56 7.06
C THR A 96 -22.21 -2.10 7.85
N PHE A 97 -21.41 -1.20 7.28
CA PHE A 97 -20.24 -0.60 7.91
C PHE A 97 -20.51 0.89 8.15
N THR A 98 -20.07 1.39 9.30
CA THR A 98 -20.05 2.82 9.62
C THR A 98 -18.61 3.32 9.55
N LEU A 99 -18.36 4.38 8.77
CA LEU A 99 -17.04 4.98 8.59
C LEU A 99 -16.68 5.93 9.73
N LYS A 100 -15.37 6.08 9.98
CA LYS A 100 -14.81 7.09 10.89
C LYS A 100 -14.89 8.49 10.24
N ASP A 101 -15.22 9.52 11.02
CA ASP A 101 -15.50 10.88 10.51
C ASP A 101 -14.30 11.66 9.96
N ASN A 102 -13.07 11.19 10.20
CA ASN A 102 -11.84 11.99 9.98
C ASN A 102 -10.86 11.36 8.98
N ALA A 103 -11.24 10.27 8.31
CA ALA A 103 -10.36 9.66 7.32
C ALA A 103 -10.24 10.57 6.09
N LYS A 104 -9.00 10.77 5.60
CA LYS A 104 -8.70 11.63 4.46
C LYS A 104 -7.70 10.96 3.54
N PHE A 105 -7.88 11.16 2.24
CA PHE A 105 -6.87 10.83 1.24
C PHE A 105 -5.66 11.75 1.36
N ALA A 106 -4.56 11.38 0.69
CA ALA A 106 -3.32 12.16 0.67
C ALA A 106 -3.49 13.63 0.20
N ASP A 107 -4.51 13.93 -0.61
CA ASP A 107 -4.85 15.28 -1.08
C ASP A 107 -5.71 16.09 -0.08
N GLY A 108 -6.08 15.49 1.05
CA GLY A 108 -6.90 16.10 2.10
C GLY A 108 -8.41 15.97 1.92
N THR A 109 -8.88 15.37 0.82
CA THR A 109 -10.31 15.08 0.61
C THR A 109 -10.78 13.96 1.55
N PRO A 110 -12.04 14.00 2.02
CA PRO A 110 -12.55 13.00 2.95
C PRO A 110 -12.74 11.63 2.28
N VAL A 111 -12.52 10.56 3.04
CA VAL A 111 -12.89 9.20 2.62
C VAL A 111 -14.37 9.00 2.97
N THR A 112 -15.22 8.87 1.94
CA THR A 112 -16.67 8.69 2.09
C THR A 112 -17.10 7.29 1.67
N ALA A 113 -18.34 6.91 2.01
CA ALA A 113 -18.95 5.67 1.58
C ALA A 113 -19.04 5.55 0.06
N GLU A 114 -19.18 6.67 -0.66
CA GLU A 114 -19.15 6.69 -2.13
C GLU A 114 -17.76 6.31 -2.66
N ALA A 115 -16.68 6.76 -2.02
CA ALA A 115 -15.33 6.34 -2.40
C ALA A 115 -15.12 4.83 -2.21
N VAL A 116 -15.71 4.27 -1.15
CA VAL A 116 -15.71 2.82 -0.92
C VAL A 116 -16.45 2.11 -2.04
N LYS A 117 -17.68 2.54 -2.34
CA LYS A 117 -18.50 1.97 -3.42
C LYS A 117 -17.76 1.98 -4.76
N LEU A 118 -17.23 3.13 -5.17
CA LEU A 118 -16.51 3.26 -6.44
C LEU A 118 -15.25 2.39 -6.49
N SER A 119 -14.56 2.22 -5.37
CA SER A 119 -13.37 1.35 -5.29
C SER A 119 -13.73 -0.13 -5.52
N PHE A 120 -14.81 -0.63 -4.89
CA PHE A 120 -15.27 -2.01 -5.08
C PHE A 120 -15.91 -2.23 -6.46
N GLU A 121 -16.68 -1.29 -6.98
CA GLU A 121 -17.24 -1.37 -8.34
C GLU A 121 -16.11 -1.43 -9.38
N ARG A 122 -15.07 -0.61 -9.21
CA ARG A 122 -13.87 -0.64 -10.04
C ARG A 122 -13.16 -1.99 -9.95
N LEU A 123 -12.92 -2.50 -8.74
CA LEU A 123 -12.29 -3.81 -8.53
C LEU A 123 -13.02 -4.91 -9.31
N LEU A 124 -14.34 -4.99 -9.14
CA LEU A 124 -15.18 -6.00 -9.81
C LEU A 124 -15.21 -5.81 -11.33
N LYS A 125 -15.19 -4.56 -11.81
CA LYS A 125 -15.12 -4.22 -13.24
C LYS A 125 -13.79 -4.64 -13.87
N ILE A 126 -12.67 -4.40 -13.19
CA ILE A 126 -11.33 -4.79 -13.66
C ILE A 126 -11.25 -6.32 -13.72
N GLY A 127 -11.78 -7.02 -12.72
CA GLY A 127 -11.96 -8.47 -12.76
C GLY A 127 -10.65 -9.27 -12.85
N GLN A 128 -9.54 -8.70 -12.37
CA GLN A 128 -8.23 -9.35 -12.30
C GLN A 128 -7.95 -9.80 -10.87
N GLY A 129 -7.04 -10.77 -10.71
CA GLY A 129 -6.42 -11.22 -9.46
C GLY A 129 -7.26 -10.98 -8.18
N PRO A 130 -7.13 -9.81 -7.52
CA PRO A 130 -7.84 -9.53 -6.27
C PRO A 130 -9.37 -9.65 -6.34
N ALA A 131 -9.98 -9.38 -7.50
CA ALA A 131 -11.42 -9.47 -7.69
C ALA A 131 -11.95 -10.92 -7.53
N GLU A 132 -11.11 -11.93 -7.73
CA GLU A 132 -11.48 -13.35 -7.57
C GLU A 132 -11.84 -13.72 -6.13
N ALA A 133 -11.38 -12.93 -5.15
CA ALA A 133 -11.70 -13.13 -3.74
C ALA A 133 -13.13 -12.70 -3.37
N PHE A 134 -13.82 -11.98 -4.26
CA PHE A 134 -15.15 -11.41 -4.02
C PHE A 134 -16.24 -12.07 -4.88
N PRO A 135 -17.48 -12.16 -4.38
CA PRO A 135 -18.62 -12.54 -5.21
C PRO A 135 -18.80 -11.55 -6.37
N LYS A 136 -18.91 -12.07 -7.60
CA LYS A 136 -19.03 -11.23 -8.82
C LYS A 136 -20.31 -10.39 -8.87
N ASP A 137 -21.33 -10.81 -8.14
CA ASP A 137 -22.64 -10.16 -8.03
C ASP A 137 -22.79 -9.36 -6.72
N LEU A 138 -21.69 -9.10 -6.01
CA LEU A 138 -21.66 -8.26 -4.82
C LEU A 138 -22.23 -6.88 -5.16
N LYS A 139 -23.26 -6.46 -4.42
CA LYS A 139 -23.84 -5.12 -4.54
C LYS A 139 -23.30 -4.23 -3.42
N ILE A 140 -22.98 -2.99 -3.77
CA ILE A 140 -22.44 -2.00 -2.85
C ILE A 140 -23.30 -0.75 -2.93
N ASP A 141 -23.87 -0.36 -1.80
CA ASP A 141 -24.67 0.85 -1.64
C ASP A 141 -24.00 1.79 -0.63
N ALA A 142 -24.13 3.09 -0.88
CA ALA A 142 -23.66 4.17 -0.02
C ALA A 142 -24.85 5.10 0.24
N PRO A 143 -25.80 4.73 1.14
CA PRO A 143 -27.01 5.51 1.38
C PRO A 143 -26.75 6.91 1.95
N ASP A 144 -25.59 7.12 2.57
CA ASP A 144 -25.11 8.41 3.08
C ASP A 144 -23.57 8.43 3.06
N GLU A 145 -22.95 9.52 3.51
CA GLU A 145 -21.50 9.71 3.45
C GLU A 145 -20.69 8.73 4.32
N HIS A 146 -21.30 8.12 5.36
CA HIS A 146 -20.60 7.32 6.36
C HIS A 146 -21.11 5.88 6.46
N THR A 147 -22.12 5.50 5.69
CA THR A 147 -22.69 4.16 5.72
C THR A 147 -22.40 3.43 4.42
N VAL A 148 -21.72 2.29 4.51
CA VAL A 148 -21.53 1.37 3.37
C VAL A 148 -22.33 0.11 3.61
N LYS A 149 -23.17 -0.28 2.66
CA LYS A 149 -23.93 -1.52 2.70
C LYS A 149 -23.47 -2.46 1.58
N PHE A 150 -23.05 -3.65 1.95
CA PHE A 150 -22.80 -4.75 1.02
C PHE A 150 -23.97 -5.73 1.05
N THR A 151 -24.40 -6.19 -0.13
CA THR A 151 -25.41 -7.23 -0.27
C THR A 151 -24.87 -8.38 -1.12
N LEU A 152 -24.91 -9.58 -0.54
CA LEU A 152 -24.45 -10.84 -1.11
C LEU A 152 -25.67 -11.67 -1.56
N SER A 153 -25.58 -12.40 -2.67
CA SER A 153 -26.65 -13.31 -3.10
C SER A 153 -26.80 -14.54 -2.20
N GLN A 154 -25.68 -14.96 -1.60
CA GLN A 154 -25.56 -16.09 -0.69
C GLN A 154 -24.59 -15.78 0.45
N PRO A 155 -24.70 -16.46 1.59
CA PRO A 155 -23.76 -16.27 2.69
C PRO A 155 -22.33 -16.57 2.24
N PHE A 156 -21.40 -15.68 2.59
CA PHE A 156 -19.98 -15.83 2.28
C PHE A 156 -19.17 -15.71 3.56
N ALA A 157 -18.87 -16.86 4.18
CA ALA A 157 -18.22 -16.93 5.49
C ALA A 157 -16.92 -16.09 5.61
N PRO A 158 -16.03 -16.04 4.60
CA PRO A 158 -14.80 -15.26 4.72
C PRO A 158 -14.97 -13.76 4.44
N PHE A 159 -16.19 -13.24 4.17
CA PHE A 159 -16.40 -11.88 3.67
C PHE A 159 -15.67 -10.80 4.47
N LEU A 160 -15.84 -10.79 5.80
CA LEU A 160 -15.16 -9.81 6.67
C LEU A 160 -13.63 -9.88 6.58
N TYR A 161 -13.08 -11.09 6.47
CA TYR A 161 -11.64 -11.32 6.37
C TYR A 161 -11.11 -10.95 4.99
N THR A 162 -11.90 -11.19 3.93
CA THR A 162 -11.57 -10.75 2.58
C THR A 162 -11.45 -9.23 2.49
N LEU A 163 -12.29 -8.49 3.23
CA LEU A 163 -12.22 -7.03 3.32
C LEU A 163 -10.96 -6.49 4.02
N ALA A 164 -10.19 -7.34 4.71
CA ALA A 164 -8.94 -6.95 5.36
C ALA A 164 -7.71 -7.07 4.45
N ASN A 165 -7.86 -7.64 3.25
CA ASN A 165 -6.76 -7.82 2.29
C ASN A 165 -6.58 -6.61 1.37
N ASP A 166 -5.40 -6.50 0.73
CA ASP A 166 -5.03 -5.38 -0.15
C ASP A 166 -6.04 -5.08 -1.27
N GLY A 167 -6.68 -6.11 -1.83
CA GLY A 167 -7.72 -5.94 -2.86
C GLY A 167 -8.92 -5.11 -2.44
N ALA A 168 -9.16 -4.99 -1.13
CA ALA A 168 -10.24 -4.19 -0.54
C ALA A 168 -9.85 -2.72 -0.29
N SER A 169 -8.66 -2.31 -0.71
CA SER A 169 -8.11 -0.97 -0.50
C SER A 169 -8.94 0.11 -1.19
N ILE A 170 -9.16 1.22 -0.48
CA ILE A 170 -9.99 2.34 -0.96
C ILE A 170 -9.11 3.37 -1.66
N ILE A 171 -9.49 3.73 -2.88
CA ILE A 171 -8.76 4.70 -3.70
C ILE A 171 -9.53 6.03 -3.79
N ASN A 172 -8.80 7.12 -3.98
CA ASN A 172 -9.39 8.44 -4.15
C ASN A 172 -10.20 8.52 -5.46
N PRO A 173 -11.51 8.81 -5.42
CA PRO A 173 -12.34 8.93 -6.62
C PRO A 173 -11.89 9.99 -7.62
N ALA A 174 -11.15 11.02 -7.18
CA ALA A 174 -10.59 12.03 -8.09
C ALA A 174 -9.68 11.38 -9.16
N VAL A 175 -8.88 10.38 -8.76
CA VAL A 175 -7.99 9.65 -9.68
C VAL A 175 -8.78 8.84 -10.71
N LEU A 176 -9.94 8.28 -10.32
CA LEU A 176 -10.81 7.60 -11.27
C LEU A 176 -11.43 8.55 -12.30
N LYS A 177 -11.74 9.77 -11.89
CA LYS A 177 -12.28 10.79 -12.78
C LYS A 177 -11.22 11.29 -13.76
N GLU A 178 -10.00 11.55 -13.27
CA GLU A 178 -8.90 12.07 -14.08
C GLU A 178 -8.34 11.02 -15.05
N HIS A 179 -8.38 9.74 -14.68
CA HIS A 179 -7.83 8.62 -15.45
C HIS A 179 -8.90 7.60 -15.86
N ALA A 180 -10.10 8.07 -16.22
CA ALA A 180 -11.25 7.20 -16.50
C ALA A 180 -11.07 6.26 -17.72
N ALA A 181 -10.13 6.57 -18.63
CA ALA A 181 -9.96 5.84 -19.89
C ALA A 181 -9.61 4.35 -19.70
N ASP A 182 -8.91 4.02 -18.61
CA ASP A 182 -8.46 2.67 -18.30
C ASP A 182 -8.76 2.28 -16.84
N ASP A 183 -9.77 2.90 -16.24
CA ASP A 183 -10.11 2.78 -14.82
C ASP A 183 -8.91 3.11 -13.90
N ALA A 184 -8.09 4.10 -14.27
CA ALA A 184 -6.90 4.55 -13.56
C ALA A 184 -5.75 3.53 -13.41
N ARG A 185 -5.79 2.39 -14.11
CA ARG A 185 -4.77 1.34 -13.98
C ARG A 185 -3.38 1.83 -14.35
N GLY A 186 -3.22 2.58 -15.43
CA GLY A 186 -1.94 3.11 -15.87
C GLY A 186 -1.34 4.11 -14.88
N PHE A 187 -2.18 4.94 -14.26
CA PHE A 187 -1.74 5.87 -13.22
C PHE A 187 -1.33 5.14 -11.93
N LEU A 188 -2.21 4.25 -11.44
CA LEU A 188 -2.00 3.50 -10.20
C LEU A 188 -0.91 2.44 -10.31
N ALA A 189 -0.50 2.05 -11.52
CA ALA A 189 0.67 1.20 -11.70
C ALA A 189 1.97 1.85 -11.15
N GLN A 190 2.03 3.18 -11.09
CA GLN A 190 3.24 3.93 -10.71
C GLN A 190 3.01 4.97 -9.62
N ASN A 191 1.77 5.13 -9.13
CA ASN A 191 1.40 6.15 -8.15
C ASN A 191 0.47 5.56 -7.10
N THR A 192 0.45 6.17 -5.92
CA THR A 192 -0.48 5.81 -4.84
C THR A 192 -1.58 6.85 -4.73
N ALA A 193 -2.82 6.41 -4.50
CA ALA A 193 -3.98 7.30 -4.35
C ALA A 193 -4.86 6.94 -3.14
N GLY A 194 -4.25 6.47 -2.05
CA GLY A 194 -4.97 6.03 -0.86
C GLY A 194 -4.99 7.04 0.29
N SER A 195 -5.57 6.60 1.40
CA SER A 195 -5.62 7.32 2.68
C SER A 195 -4.68 6.74 3.73
N GLY A 196 -3.74 5.88 3.32
CA GLY A 196 -2.77 5.26 4.22
C GLY A 196 -1.80 6.30 4.83
N PRO A 197 -1.09 5.92 5.90
CA PRO A 197 -0.12 6.80 6.57
C PRO A 197 1.08 7.20 5.69
N PHE A 198 1.33 6.49 4.59
CA PHE A 198 2.39 6.79 3.64
C PHE A 198 1.83 7.03 2.24
N MET A 199 2.61 7.71 1.41
CA MET A 199 2.33 7.83 -0.02
C MET A 199 3.65 7.68 -0.78
N LEU A 200 3.58 7.18 -2.01
CA LEU A 200 4.75 7.15 -2.87
C LEU A 200 5.16 8.60 -3.21
N LYS A 201 6.45 8.88 -3.05
CA LYS A 201 7.08 10.14 -3.43
C LYS A 201 8.31 9.85 -4.28
N SER A 202 8.38 10.48 -5.45
CA SER A 202 9.54 10.44 -6.35
C SER A 202 10.40 11.69 -6.25
#